data_AF-A0A952MFR2-F1
#
_entry.id   AF-A0A952MFR2-F1
#
_cell.length_a   1.000
_cell.length_b   1.000
_cell.length_c   1.000
_cell.angle_alpha   90.00
_cell.angle_beta   90.00
_cell.angle_gamma   90.00
#
_symmetry.space_group_name_H-M   'P 1'
#
loop_
_entity.id
_entity.type
_entity.pdbx_description
1 polymer ?
#
loop_
_entity_poly.entity_id
_entity_poly.type
_entity_poly.pdbx_seq_one_letter_code
_entity_poly.pdbx_strand_id
1 'polypeptide(L)'
;MILLQTDSTKTVSWIKEFTDYTTPVNNIAAILIAIFGGLLWSYYKRREIKYQIVGIRLEAYLNSHKAIWGLLKYLSRKEKNDSVFIWNPNTKLWRFNPVMARKFNEELNKIYYTDGNGIMLEKEIRDKLFEIENKILKCLRNLTPGESGILEIKNESVCDEVMKLKDSLIVDLRTLVSKKGMLKNS
;
A
#
# COMPACT_ATOMS: atom_id res chain seq x y z
N MET A 1 65.44 56.06 -41.42
CA MET A 1 64.26 55.83 -40.56
C MET A 1 63.12 55.41 -41.48
N ILE A 2 63.00 54.10 -41.75
CA ILE A 2 61.97 53.56 -42.64
C ILE A 2 60.78 53.19 -41.77
N LEU A 3 59.72 53.99 -41.84
CA LEU A 3 58.44 53.69 -41.21
C LEU A 3 57.76 52.58 -42.02
N LEU A 4 57.82 51.34 -41.53
CA LEU A 4 56.97 50.26 -42.01
C LEU A 4 55.53 50.53 -41.54
N GLN A 5 54.70 51.09 -42.42
CA GLN A 5 53.24 51.03 -42.25
C GLN A 5 52.82 49.56 -42.40
N THR A 6 52.61 48.88 -41.28
CA THR A 6 51.93 47.60 -41.24
C THR A 6 50.44 47.83 -41.51
N ASP A 7 49.98 47.25 -42.61
CA ASP A 7 48.63 47.35 -43.14
C ASP A 7 47.64 46.67 -42.18
N SER A 8 47.01 47.46 -41.31
CA SER A 8 46.08 47.04 -40.25
C SER A 8 44.76 46.46 -40.78
N THR A 9 44.54 46.50 -42.08
CA THR A 9 43.32 46.00 -42.73
C THR A 9 43.30 44.47 -42.83
N LYS A 10 44.45 43.83 -43.06
CA LYS A 10 44.57 42.36 -43.14
C LYS A 10 44.44 41.69 -41.79
N THR A 11 44.89 42.33 -40.70
CA THR A 11 44.81 41.77 -39.35
C THR A 11 43.39 41.75 -38.80
N VAL A 12 42.57 42.74 -39.17
CA VAL A 12 41.16 42.79 -38.75
C VAL A 12 40.30 41.76 -39.52
N SER A 13 40.66 41.43 -40.76
CA SER A 13 39.93 40.47 -41.59
C SER A 13 39.94 39.05 -41.03
N TRP A 14 41.12 38.51 -40.69
CA TRP A 14 41.22 37.13 -40.18
C TRP A 14 40.61 36.99 -38.79
N ILE A 15 40.70 38.03 -37.93
CA ILE A 15 40.06 38.02 -36.60
C ILE A 15 38.54 37.94 -36.75
N LYS A 16 37.97 38.70 -37.68
CA LYS A 16 36.53 38.71 -37.95
C LYS A 16 36.02 37.35 -38.46
N GLU A 17 36.78 36.75 -39.37
CA GLU A 17 36.52 35.41 -39.92
C GLU A 17 36.65 34.30 -38.86
N PHE A 18 37.60 34.44 -37.92
CA PHE A 18 37.76 33.52 -36.79
C PHE A 18 36.64 33.67 -35.74
N THR A 19 36.16 34.90 -35.49
CA THR A 19 35.02 35.15 -34.60
C THR A 19 33.68 34.68 -35.19
N ASP A 20 33.50 34.80 -36.50
CA ASP A 20 32.29 34.32 -37.18
C ASP A 20 32.24 32.78 -37.31
N TYR A 21 33.39 32.09 -37.24
CA TYR A 21 33.46 30.63 -37.24
C TYR A 21 33.33 30.00 -35.85
N THR A 22 33.65 30.73 -34.78
CA THR A 22 33.61 30.23 -33.39
C THR A 22 32.25 30.45 -32.70
N THR A 23 31.47 31.44 -33.15
CA THR A 23 30.12 31.72 -32.63
C THR A 23 29.07 30.62 -32.94
N PRO A 24 29.04 29.97 -34.12
CA PRO A 24 28.11 28.88 -34.39
C PRO A 24 28.45 27.63 -33.59
N VAL A 25 29.75 27.33 -33.40
CA VAL A 25 30.22 26.14 -32.68
C VAL A 25 29.88 26.24 -31.19
N ASN A 26 30.02 27.42 -30.58
CA ASN A 26 29.58 27.66 -29.20
C ASN A 26 28.06 27.55 -29.05
N ASN A 27 27.30 28.02 -30.04
CA ASN A 27 25.84 27.89 -30.04
C ASN A 27 25.40 26.42 -30.20
N ILE A 28 26.06 25.64 -31.06
CA ILE A 28 25.79 24.20 -31.23
C ILE A 28 26.15 23.44 -29.96
N ALA A 29 27.30 23.73 -29.34
CA ALA A 29 27.69 23.12 -28.06
C ALA A 29 26.69 23.45 -26.94
N ALA A 30 26.23 24.70 -26.85
CA ALA A 30 25.20 25.10 -25.89
C ALA A 30 23.85 24.39 -26.14
N ILE A 31 23.43 24.23 -27.40
CA ILE A 31 22.24 23.49 -27.78
C ILE A 31 22.37 22.01 -27.39
N LEU A 32 23.52 21.38 -27.67
CA LEU A 32 23.76 19.98 -27.30
C LEU A 32 23.77 19.78 -25.77
N ILE A 33 24.38 20.69 -25.01
CA ILE A 33 24.36 20.67 -23.55
C ILE A 33 22.94 20.85 -23.02
N ALA A 34 22.14 21.74 -23.60
CA ALA A 34 20.75 21.94 -23.21
C ALA A 34 19.88 20.71 -23.51
N ILE A 35 20.04 20.09 -24.69
CA ILE A 35 19.36 18.85 -25.06
C ILE A 35 19.76 17.71 -24.12
N PHE A 36 21.07 17.54 -23.89
CA PHE A 36 21.59 16.49 -23.01
C PHE A 36 21.13 16.69 -21.56
N GLY A 37 21.18 17.92 -21.05
CA GLY A 37 20.66 18.29 -19.73
C GLY A 37 19.17 18.04 -19.60
N GLY A 38 18.38 18.37 -20.63
CA GLY A 38 16.95 18.08 -20.69
C GLY A 38 16.64 16.58 -20.69
N LEU A 39 17.43 15.77 -21.41
CA LEU A 39 17.31 14.31 -21.42
C LEU A 39 17.65 13.70 -20.06
N LEU A 40 18.75 14.13 -19.44
CA LEU A 40 19.12 13.73 -18.07
C LEU A 40 18.04 14.10 -17.06
N TRP A 41 17.55 15.33 -17.09
CA TRP A 41 16.49 15.78 -16.20
C TRP A 41 15.20 14.98 -16.39
N SER A 42 14.77 14.73 -17.63
CA SER A 42 13.62 13.87 -17.94
C SER A 42 13.82 12.44 -17.42
N TYR A 43 15.03 11.90 -17.56
CA TYR A 43 15.38 10.59 -17.04
C TYR A 43 15.26 10.51 -15.51
N TYR A 44 15.86 11.47 -14.79
CA TYR A 44 15.77 11.55 -13.34
C TYR A 44 14.33 11.80 -12.85
N LYS A 45 13.57 12.67 -13.53
CA LYS A 45 12.17 12.95 -13.18
C LYS A 45 11.29 11.70 -13.34
N ARG A 46 11.49 10.93 -14.41
CA ARG A 46 10.80 9.64 -14.58
C ARG A 46 11.14 8.65 -13.46
N ARG A 47 12.39 8.62 -13.01
CA ARG A 47 12.81 7.76 -11.87
C ARG A 47 12.15 8.21 -10.57
N GLU A 48 12.14 9.51 -10.28
CA GLU A 48 11.50 10.08 -9.09
C GLU A 48 10.01 9.73 -9.04
N ILE A 49 9.29 9.92 -10.15
CA ILE A 49 7.86 9.55 -10.25
C ILE A 49 7.67 8.05 -10.02
N LYS A 50 8.54 7.19 -10.58
CA LYS A 50 8.50 5.75 -10.32
C LYS A 50 8.67 5.43 -8.84
N TYR A 51 9.65 6.04 -8.16
CA TYR A 51 9.86 5.82 -6.72
C TYR A 51 8.68 6.32 -5.89
N GLN A 52 8.10 7.47 -6.22
CA GLN A 52 6.90 8.00 -5.56
C GLN A 52 5.71 7.05 -5.71
N ILE A 53 5.46 6.55 -6.93
CA ILE A 53 4.38 5.58 -7.18
C ILE A 53 4.60 4.28 -6.39
N VAL A 54 5.83 3.77 -6.35
CA VAL A 54 6.18 2.58 -5.56
C VAL A 54 5.97 2.84 -4.06
N GLY A 55 6.37 4.01 -3.57
CA GLY A 55 6.18 4.43 -2.18
C GLY A 55 4.70 4.49 -1.80
N ILE A 56 3.87 5.16 -2.60
CA ILE A 56 2.41 5.25 -2.40
C ILE A 56 1.79 3.85 -2.40
N ARG A 57 2.18 2.99 -3.34
CA ARG A 57 1.66 1.61 -3.40
C ARG A 57 2.06 0.80 -2.17
N LEU A 58 3.30 0.93 -1.69
CA LEU A 58 3.78 0.23 -0.51
C LEU A 58 3.07 0.74 0.76
N GLU A 59 2.85 2.04 0.87
CA GLU A 59 2.12 2.64 1.99
C GLU A 59 0.66 2.20 2.01
N ALA A 60 -0.03 2.23 0.87
CA ALA A 60 -1.39 1.72 0.73
C ALA A 60 -1.48 0.23 1.12
N TYR A 61 -0.50 -0.57 0.69
CA TYR A 61 -0.38 -1.97 1.08
C TYR A 61 -0.24 -2.14 2.60
N LEU A 62 0.66 -1.40 3.24
CA LEU A 62 0.88 -1.49 4.69
C LEU A 62 -0.36 -1.03 5.48
N ASN A 63 -1.02 0.04 5.02
CA ASN A 63 -2.24 0.55 5.64
C ASN A 63 -3.38 -0.47 5.54
N SER A 64 -3.50 -1.16 4.39
CA SER A 64 -4.48 -2.24 4.22
C SER A 64 -4.27 -3.38 5.20
N HIS A 65 -3.00 -3.79 5.42
CA HIS A 65 -2.68 -4.86 6.36
C HIS A 65 -2.93 -4.43 7.81
N LYS A 66 -2.59 -3.17 8.17
CA LYS A 66 -2.91 -2.60 9.49
C LYS A 66 -4.42 -2.55 9.75
N ALA A 67 -5.22 -2.21 8.74
CA ALA A 67 -6.67 -2.18 8.85
C ALA A 67 -7.24 -3.58 9.17
N ILE A 68 -6.74 -4.64 8.50
CA ILE A 68 -7.12 -6.03 8.84
C ILE A 68 -6.70 -6.41 10.25
N TRP A 69 -5.49 -6.02 10.69
CA TRP A 69 -5.07 -6.24 12.06
C TRP A 69 -6.04 -5.64 13.07
N GLY A 70 -6.64 -4.50 12.74
CA GLY A 70 -7.73 -3.90 13.53
C GLY A 70 -8.96 -4.80 13.62
N LEU A 71 -9.37 -5.44 12.52
CA LEU A 71 -10.54 -6.35 12.49
C LEU A 71 -10.36 -7.59 13.37
N LEU A 72 -9.12 -8.08 13.51
CA LEU A 72 -8.83 -9.25 14.34
C LEU A 72 -9.23 -9.07 15.82
N LYS A 73 -9.39 -7.82 16.30
CA LYS A 73 -9.87 -7.54 17.67
C LYS A 73 -11.23 -8.21 17.94
N TYR A 74 -12.11 -8.26 16.94
CA TYR A 74 -13.44 -8.85 17.05
C TYR A 74 -13.44 -10.38 17.10
N LEU A 75 -12.35 -11.01 16.68
CA LEU A 75 -12.21 -12.47 16.64
C LEU A 75 -11.40 -13.00 17.83
N SER A 76 -11.18 -12.17 18.85
CA SER A 76 -10.45 -12.58 20.04
C SER A 76 -11.24 -13.61 20.86
N ARG A 77 -10.56 -14.65 21.36
CA ARG A 77 -11.15 -15.65 22.28
C ARG A 77 -11.34 -15.11 23.71
N LYS A 78 -10.92 -13.86 23.98
CA LYS A 78 -10.99 -13.28 25.33
C LYS A 78 -12.42 -13.01 25.76
N GLU A 79 -12.67 -13.11 27.06
CA GLU A 79 -13.94 -12.85 27.75
C GLU A 79 -14.49 -11.42 27.63
N LYS A 80 -13.79 -10.51 26.94
CA LYS A 80 -14.28 -9.13 26.78
C LYS A 80 -15.49 -9.12 25.86
N ASN A 81 -16.52 -8.36 26.23
CA ASN A 81 -17.75 -8.12 25.46
C ASN A 81 -17.53 -7.57 24.03
N ASP A 82 -16.28 -7.32 23.64
CA ASP A 82 -15.88 -6.75 22.36
C ASP A 82 -15.60 -7.80 21.27
N SER A 83 -15.74 -9.09 21.56
CA SER A 83 -15.61 -10.16 20.55
C SER A 83 -16.95 -10.66 20.01
N VAL A 84 -16.92 -11.21 18.79
CA VAL A 84 -18.05 -11.85 18.11
C VAL A 84 -18.33 -13.23 18.73
N PHE A 85 -17.28 -13.97 19.03
CA PHE A 85 -17.34 -15.29 19.66
C PHE A 85 -16.67 -15.23 21.03
N ILE A 86 -17.46 -15.48 22.08
CA ILE A 86 -17.03 -15.44 23.47
C ILE A 86 -16.97 -16.88 23.98
N TRP A 87 -15.78 -17.34 24.37
CA TRP A 87 -15.63 -18.64 25.02
C TRP A 87 -15.86 -18.50 26.52
N ASN A 88 -16.81 -19.24 27.06
CA ASN A 88 -17.02 -19.29 28.51
C ASN A 88 -16.26 -20.50 29.09
N PRO A 89 -15.18 -20.30 29.86
CA PRO A 89 -14.40 -21.41 30.42
C PRO A 89 -15.18 -22.21 31.48
N ASN A 90 -16.15 -21.60 32.15
CA ASN A 90 -16.93 -22.24 33.20
C ASN A 90 -17.98 -23.21 32.63
N THR A 91 -18.71 -22.76 31.61
CA THR A 91 -19.72 -23.60 30.94
C THR A 91 -19.14 -24.45 29.80
N LYS A 92 -17.91 -24.15 29.36
CA LYS A 92 -17.26 -24.73 28.17
C LYS A 92 -18.12 -24.61 26.91
N LEU A 93 -18.87 -23.51 26.80
CA LEU A 93 -19.74 -23.24 25.65
C LEU A 93 -19.33 -21.95 24.96
N TRP A 94 -19.51 -21.94 23.65
CA TRP A 94 -19.37 -20.73 22.84
C TRP A 94 -20.63 -19.87 22.90
N ARG A 95 -20.41 -18.56 23.03
CA ARG A 95 -21.45 -17.53 22.95
C ARG A 95 -21.23 -16.63 21.75
N PHE A 96 -22.31 -16.27 21.08
CA PHE A 96 -22.35 -15.36 19.95
C PHE A 96 -22.82 -13.98 20.39
N ASN A 97 -22.08 -12.95 20.01
CA ASN A 97 -22.49 -11.56 20.20
C ASN A 97 -22.92 -10.95 18.84
N PRO A 98 -24.23 -10.88 18.56
CA PRO A 98 -24.73 -10.38 17.27
C PRO A 98 -24.42 -8.89 17.05
N VAL A 99 -24.31 -8.09 18.12
CA VAL A 99 -23.97 -6.67 18.02
C VAL A 99 -22.54 -6.50 17.52
N MET A 100 -21.59 -7.26 18.08
CA MET A 100 -20.20 -7.22 17.62
C MET A 100 -20.02 -7.83 16.24
N ALA A 101 -20.82 -8.84 15.88
CA ALA A 101 -20.82 -9.41 14.53
C ALA A 101 -21.25 -8.38 13.47
N ARG A 102 -22.28 -7.58 13.76
CA ARG A 102 -22.69 -6.49 12.86
C ARG A 102 -21.60 -5.43 12.73
N LYS A 103 -21.01 -5.00 13.85
CA LYS A 103 -19.87 -4.06 13.84
C LYS A 103 -18.67 -4.58 13.05
N PHE A 104 -18.35 -5.87 13.17
CA PHE A 104 -17.29 -6.50 12.39
C PHE A 104 -17.57 -6.38 10.89
N ASN A 105 -18.79 -6.70 10.44
CA ASN A 105 -19.16 -6.59 9.02
C ASN A 105 -19.18 -5.14 8.54
N GLU A 106 -19.62 -4.18 9.37
CA GLU A 106 -19.59 -2.76 9.05
C GLU A 106 -18.14 -2.24 8.89
N GLU A 107 -17.25 -2.56 9.83
CA GLU A 107 -15.83 -2.20 9.72
C GLU A 107 -15.17 -2.90 8.52
N LEU A 108 -15.48 -4.17 8.27
CA LEU A 108 -14.95 -4.92 7.12
C LEU A 108 -15.37 -4.27 5.80
N ASN A 109 -16.64 -3.93 5.64
CA ASN A 109 -17.16 -3.26 4.45
C ASN A 109 -16.54 -1.88 4.26
N LYS A 110 -16.37 -1.11 5.34
CA LYS A 110 -15.70 0.20 5.29
C LYS A 110 -14.26 0.06 4.81
N ILE A 111 -13.50 -0.89 5.36
CA ILE A 111 -12.11 -1.14 4.97
C ILE A 111 -12.02 -1.57 3.50
N TYR A 112 -12.92 -2.42 3.03
CA TYR A 112 -12.90 -2.94 1.66
C TYR A 112 -13.36 -1.94 0.61
N TYR A 113 -14.55 -1.37 0.80
CA TYR A 113 -15.23 -0.59 -0.23
C TYR A 113 -15.02 0.91 -0.08
N THR A 114 -15.03 1.44 1.15
CA THR A 114 -14.85 2.89 1.38
C THR A 114 -13.38 3.27 1.28
N ASP A 115 -12.51 2.53 1.96
CA ASP A 115 -11.09 2.87 2.03
C ASP A 115 -10.26 2.25 0.89
N GLY A 116 -10.87 1.38 0.07
CA GLY A 116 -10.22 0.74 -1.07
C GLY A 116 -9.09 -0.23 -0.71
N ASN A 117 -8.89 -0.52 0.58
CA ASN A 117 -7.81 -1.39 1.07
C ASN A 117 -7.94 -2.82 0.56
N GLY A 118 -9.16 -3.25 0.19
CA GLY A 118 -9.46 -4.58 -0.34
C GLY A 118 -8.60 -4.97 -1.54
N ILE A 119 -8.30 -4.01 -2.43
CA ILE A 119 -7.56 -4.24 -3.69
C ILE A 119 -6.10 -4.60 -3.43
N MET A 120 -5.51 -4.04 -2.38
CA MET A 120 -4.09 -4.18 -2.06
C MET A 120 -3.78 -5.45 -1.25
N LEU A 121 -4.81 -6.21 -0.86
CA LEU A 121 -4.66 -7.45 -0.12
C LEU A 121 -4.35 -8.62 -1.04
N GLU A 122 -3.46 -9.49 -0.57
CA GLU A 122 -3.20 -10.77 -1.22
C GLU A 122 -4.47 -11.64 -1.23
N LYS A 123 -4.61 -12.42 -2.30
CA LYS A 123 -5.80 -13.24 -2.53
C LYS A 123 -6.08 -14.19 -1.37
N GLU A 124 -5.05 -14.82 -0.81
CA GLU A 124 -5.15 -15.79 0.27
C GLU A 124 -5.73 -15.17 1.56
N ILE A 125 -5.28 -13.97 1.91
CA ILE A 125 -5.79 -13.20 3.06
C ILE A 125 -7.24 -12.80 2.83
N ARG A 126 -7.55 -12.33 1.62
CA ARG A 126 -8.89 -11.93 1.22
C ARG A 126 -9.87 -13.10 1.30
N ASP A 127 -9.50 -14.25 0.76
CA ASP A 127 -10.34 -15.45 0.74
C ASP A 127 -10.63 -15.94 2.16
N LYS A 128 -9.63 -15.99 3.04
CA LYS A 128 -9.81 -16.35 4.46
C LYS A 128 -10.72 -15.37 5.20
N LEU A 129 -10.59 -14.08 4.93
CA LEU A 129 -11.39 -13.06 5.57
C LEU A 129 -12.87 -13.13 5.13
N PHE A 130 -13.12 -13.35 3.83
CA PHE A 130 -14.48 -13.58 3.32
C PHE A 130 -15.08 -14.89 3.83
N GLU A 131 -14.26 -15.92 4.04
CA GLU A 131 -14.73 -17.16 4.65
C GLU A 131 -15.20 -16.93 6.10
N ILE A 132 -14.42 -16.17 6.88
CA ILE A 132 -14.81 -15.76 8.25
C ILE A 132 -16.10 -14.93 8.21
N GLU A 133 -16.18 -13.92 7.34
CA GLU A 133 -17.38 -13.08 7.18
C GLU A 133 -18.61 -13.92 6.85
N ASN A 134 -18.50 -14.84 5.90
CA ASN A 134 -19.60 -15.71 5.49
C ASN A 134 -20.10 -16.59 6.65
N LYS A 135 -19.18 -17.13 7.47
CA LYS A 135 -19.56 -17.89 8.68
C LYS A 135 -20.29 -16.99 9.69
N ILE A 136 -19.80 -15.77 9.93
CA ILE A 136 -20.45 -14.81 10.85
C ILE A 136 -21.83 -14.39 10.32
N LEU A 137 -21.96 -14.13 9.03
CA LEU A 137 -23.24 -13.80 8.38
C LEU A 137 -24.24 -14.95 8.46
N LYS A 138 -23.79 -16.20 8.31
CA LYS A 138 -24.64 -17.38 8.52
C LYS A 138 -25.13 -17.45 9.96
N CYS A 139 -24.27 -17.19 10.95
CA CYS A 139 -24.69 -17.09 12.35
C CYS A 139 -25.73 -15.99 12.55
N LEU A 140 -25.53 -14.80 11.97
CA LEU A 140 -26.48 -13.68 12.03
C LEU A 140 -27.84 -14.01 11.38
N ARG A 141 -27.86 -14.75 10.27
CA ARG A 141 -29.10 -15.13 9.57
C ARG A 141 -29.95 -16.15 10.32
N ASN A 142 -29.31 -16.96 11.16
CA ASN A 142 -30.00 -17.97 11.97
C ASN A 142 -30.65 -17.37 13.24
N LEU A 143 -30.53 -16.06 13.45
CA LEU A 143 -31.11 -15.36 14.59
C LEU A 143 -32.57 -15.01 14.34
N THR A 144 -33.38 -15.12 15.39
CA THR A 144 -34.77 -14.67 15.36
C THR A 144 -34.80 -13.13 15.28
N PRO A 145 -35.65 -12.51 14.43
CA PRO A 145 -35.73 -11.05 14.35
C PRO A 145 -36.10 -10.45 15.71
N GLY A 146 -35.19 -9.64 16.27
CA GLY A 146 -35.32 -9.02 17.60
C GLY A 146 -34.34 -9.53 18.65
N GLU A 147 -33.63 -10.63 18.39
CA GLU A 147 -32.58 -11.11 19.29
C GLU A 147 -31.31 -10.26 19.18
N SER A 148 -31.12 -9.37 20.16
CA SER A 148 -29.90 -8.57 20.33
C SER A 148 -29.02 -9.04 21.50
N GLY A 149 -29.49 -10.04 22.25
CA GLY A 149 -28.77 -10.63 23.38
C GLY A 149 -27.60 -11.50 22.95
N ILE A 150 -26.71 -11.80 23.91
CA ILE A 150 -25.66 -12.80 23.72
C ILE A 150 -26.31 -14.19 23.71
N LEU A 151 -26.04 -14.97 22.67
CA LEU A 151 -26.71 -16.26 22.43
C LEU A 151 -25.73 -17.41 22.55
N GLU A 152 -26.19 -18.56 23.03
CA GLU A 152 -25.36 -19.75 23.10
C GLU A 152 -25.35 -20.48 21.75
N ILE A 153 -24.15 -20.81 21.28
CA ILE A 153 -23.97 -21.48 19.99
C ILE A 153 -24.02 -22.98 20.21
N LYS A 154 -25.02 -23.63 19.60
CA LYS A 154 -25.15 -25.11 19.65
C LYS A 154 -24.14 -25.83 18.77
N ASN A 155 -23.62 -25.17 17.73
CA ASN A 155 -22.64 -25.75 16.81
C ASN A 155 -21.25 -25.14 17.03
N GLU A 156 -20.49 -25.78 17.92
CA GLU A 156 -19.13 -25.35 18.27
C GLU A 156 -18.14 -25.46 17.10
N SER A 157 -18.41 -26.35 16.12
CA SER A 157 -17.50 -26.57 14.97
C SER A 157 -17.26 -25.29 14.19
N VAL A 158 -18.30 -24.46 14.04
CA VAL A 158 -18.22 -23.18 13.32
C VAL A 158 -17.28 -22.22 14.04
N CYS A 159 -17.32 -22.19 15.38
CA CYS A 159 -16.47 -21.31 16.18
C CYS A 159 -15.01 -21.75 16.10
N ASP A 160 -14.76 -23.05 16.18
CA ASP A 160 -13.40 -23.60 16.08
C ASP A 160 -12.81 -23.41 14.68
N GLU A 161 -13.61 -23.55 13.63
CA GLU A 161 -13.20 -23.23 12.25
C GLU A 161 -12.83 -21.75 12.09
N VAL A 162 -13.66 -20.83 12.60
CA VAL A 162 -13.36 -19.39 12.58
C VAL A 162 -12.08 -19.10 13.34
N MET A 163 -11.88 -19.73 14.50
CA MET A 163 -10.66 -19.54 15.30
C MET A 163 -9.42 -20.07 14.59
N LYS A 164 -9.49 -21.23 13.93
CA LYS A 164 -8.41 -21.77 13.08
C LYS A 164 -8.09 -20.84 11.91
N LEU A 165 -9.10 -20.34 11.21
CA LEU A 165 -8.93 -19.40 10.11
C LEU A 165 -8.26 -18.10 10.59
N LYS A 166 -8.70 -17.57 11.73
CA LYS A 166 -8.11 -16.39 12.36
C LYS A 166 -6.64 -16.63 12.75
N ASP A 167 -6.33 -17.76 13.37
CA ASP A 167 -4.94 -18.08 13.76
C ASP A 167 -4.04 -18.25 12.52
N SER A 168 -4.55 -18.90 11.46
CA SER A 168 -3.84 -18.97 10.18
C SER A 168 -3.64 -17.58 9.56
N LEU A 169 -4.66 -16.72 9.58
CA LEU A 169 -4.58 -15.35 9.07
C LEU A 169 -3.53 -14.52 9.82
N ILE A 170 -3.42 -14.70 11.14
CA ILE A 170 -2.37 -14.07 11.96
C ILE A 170 -0.98 -14.50 11.51
N VAL A 171 -0.79 -15.78 11.22
CA VAL A 171 0.50 -16.30 10.73
C VAL A 171 0.85 -15.68 9.38
N ASP A 172 -0.09 -15.66 8.44
CA ASP A 172 0.10 -15.08 7.10
C ASP A 172 0.42 -13.59 7.18
N LEU A 173 -0.31 -12.84 8.00
CA LEU A 173 -0.06 -11.42 8.20
C LEU A 173 1.35 -11.17 8.76
N ARG A 174 1.84 -12.02 9.67
CA ARG A 174 3.20 -11.91 10.23
C ARG A 174 4.28 -12.25 9.20
N THR A 175 4.11 -13.33 8.43
CA THR A 175 5.08 -13.70 7.39
C THR A 175 5.17 -12.63 6.31
N LEU A 176 4.05 -12.01 5.92
CA LEU A 176 4.06 -10.90 4.96
C LEU A 176 4.74 -9.65 5.49
N VAL A 177 4.49 -9.27 6.75
CA VAL A 177 5.20 -8.15 7.39
C VAL A 177 6.70 -8.43 7.45
N SER A 178 7.11 -9.65 7.78
CA SER A 178 8.53 -10.04 7.79
C SER A 178 9.16 -9.98 6.40
N LYS A 179 8.53 -10.63 5.40
CA LYS A 179 9.02 -10.70 4.01
C LYS A 179 9.15 -9.32 3.36
N LYS A 180 8.18 -8.41 3.58
CA LYS A 180 8.26 -7.04 3.05
C LYS A 180 9.08 -6.09 3.92
N GLY A 181 9.20 -6.35 5.22
CA GLY A 181 10.13 -5.64 6.09
C GLY A 181 11.59 -5.84 5.66
N MET A 182 11.93 -7.04 5.19
CA MET A 182 13.26 -7.33 4.60
C MET A 182 13.53 -6.57 3.31
N LEU A 183 12.52 -6.37 2.45
CA LEU A 183 12.64 -5.58 1.22
C LEU A 183 12.81 -4.07 1.46
N LYS A 184 12.54 -3.57 2.67
CA LYS A 184 12.77 -2.17 3.05
C LYS A 184 14.24 -1.89 3.41
N ASN A 185 15.00 -2.94 3.74
CA ASN A 185 16.39 -2.86 4.23
C ASN A 185 17.42 -3.43 3.24
N SER A 186 17.01 -3.85 2.03
CA SER A 186 17.88 -4.27 0.93
C SER A 186 17.92 -3.22 -0.17
#